data_AF-A0A4R9ENK9-F1
#
_entry.id   AF-A0A4R9ENK9-F1
#
_cell.length_a   1.000
_cell.length_b   1.000
_cell.length_c   1.000
_cell.angle_alpha   90.00
_cell.angle_beta   90.00
_cell.angle_gamma   90.00
#
_symmetry.space_group_name_H-M   'P 1'
#
loop_
_entity.id
_entity.type
_entity.pdbx_description
1 polymer ?
#
loop_
_entity_poly.entity_id
_entity_poly.type
_entity_poly.pdbx_seq_one_letter_code
_entity_poly.pdbx_strand_id
1 'polypeptide(L)'
;MHKRPVLAALIAAGTLALLSGTPAQAAEYHSALKVRGIQYDAPGRDSNSCSSGNTDAEYLTIKNYSSSATINLKGYVVKDATGNRFTFTASHTLQPGDYVKLRGGDGTDSDRRNVVYRDSCNFLWNNDRDTVYLYKPSGSRSDVHAYTKRGSDADGNGYIRYHR
;
A
#
# COMPACT_ATOMS: atom_id res chain seq x y z
N MET A 1 15.46 62.07 -58.44
CA MET A 1 14.64 60.87 -58.76
C MET A 1 15.38 59.63 -58.29
N HIS A 2 14.87 58.90 -57.31
CA HIS A 2 14.64 57.44 -57.35
C HIS A 2 13.91 57.05 -56.05
N LYS A 3 13.00 56.09 -56.18
CA LYS A 3 11.76 55.91 -55.41
C LYS A 3 11.99 55.32 -54.01
N ARG A 4 11.14 55.67 -53.04
CA ARG A 4 10.95 54.92 -51.78
C ARG A 4 10.23 53.59 -52.05
N PRO A 5 10.45 52.57 -51.21
CA PRO A 5 9.29 52.09 -50.44
C PRO A 5 9.59 51.80 -48.96
N VAL A 6 8.51 51.88 -48.20
CA VAL A 6 8.35 51.57 -46.77
C VAL A 6 8.33 50.06 -46.56
N LEU A 7 8.90 49.57 -45.46
CA LEU A 7 8.39 48.36 -44.78
C LEU A 7 8.35 48.56 -43.27
N ALA A 8 7.14 48.44 -42.74
CA ALA A 8 6.79 48.25 -41.35
C ALA A 8 6.78 46.75 -41.01
N ALA A 9 7.02 46.39 -39.74
CA ALA A 9 6.46 45.24 -39.00
C ALA A 9 7.31 45.02 -37.73
N LEU A 10 6.82 45.32 -36.53
CA LEU A 10 5.91 44.55 -35.65
C LEU A 10 6.71 44.03 -34.43
N ILE A 11 6.39 44.59 -33.27
CA ILE A 11 6.79 44.09 -31.96
C ILE A 11 6.06 42.76 -31.74
N ALA A 12 6.80 41.67 -31.55
CA ALA A 12 6.24 40.44 -31.02
C ALA A 12 6.93 40.16 -29.67
N ALA A 13 6.30 40.62 -28.59
CA ALA A 13 6.61 40.18 -27.24
C ALA A 13 6.12 38.73 -27.09
N GLY A 14 7.03 37.76 -27.16
CA GLY A 14 6.73 36.35 -26.91
C GLY A 14 6.61 36.10 -25.41
N THR A 15 5.41 35.74 -24.95
CA THR A 15 5.17 35.24 -23.59
C THR A 15 5.82 33.86 -23.44
N LEU A 16 6.81 33.74 -22.54
CA LEU A 16 7.31 32.45 -22.07
C LEU A 16 6.20 31.78 -21.23
N ALA A 17 5.50 30.81 -21.81
CA ALA A 17 4.68 29.88 -21.04
C ALA A 17 5.61 28.90 -20.32
N LEU A 18 5.89 29.17 -19.04
CA LEU A 18 6.53 28.20 -18.16
C LEU A 18 5.55 27.04 -17.94
N LEU A 19 5.73 25.93 -18.66
CA LEU A 19 5.15 24.64 -18.33
C LEU A 19 5.77 24.20 -17.00
N SER A 20 5.15 24.56 -15.88
CA SER A 20 5.43 23.94 -14.58
C SER A 20 4.94 22.48 -14.64
N GLY A 21 5.79 21.59 -15.17
CA GLY A 21 5.62 20.16 -15.00
C GLY A 21 5.52 19.88 -13.50
N THR A 22 4.35 19.45 -13.05
CA THR A 22 4.19 19.02 -11.66
C THR A 22 5.13 17.83 -11.41
N PRO A 23 5.83 17.75 -10.28
CA PRO A 23 6.67 16.60 -9.97
C PRO A 23 5.78 15.44 -9.50
N ALA A 24 4.92 14.93 -10.38
CA ALA A 24 4.08 13.77 -10.09
C ALA A 24 4.95 12.50 -9.88
N GLN A 25 6.13 12.45 -10.51
CA GLN A 25 7.07 11.34 -10.40
C GLN A 25 7.91 11.33 -9.10
N ALA A 26 8.10 12.48 -8.44
CA ALA A 26 8.78 12.50 -7.14
C ALA A 26 7.85 12.09 -5.98
N ALA A 27 6.54 12.34 -6.13
CA ALA A 27 5.52 11.91 -5.15
C ALA A 27 5.29 10.39 -5.12
N GLU A 28 5.71 9.68 -6.17
CA GLU A 28 5.41 8.24 -6.31
C GLU A 28 6.21 7.36 -5.34
N TYR A 29 7.36 7.83 -4.84
CA TYR A 29 8.18 7.18 -3.82
C TYR A 29 7.70 7.40 -2.37
N HIS A 30 6.70 8.27 -2.17
CA HIS A 30 6.11 8.55 -0.86
C HIS A 30 4.61 8.26 -0.89
N SER A 31 4.22 7.00 -1.11
CA SER A 31 2.83 6.63 -0.88
C SER A 31 2.47 6.88 0.59
N ALA A 32 1.32 7.53 0.80
CA ALA A 32 0.78 7.69 2.15
C ALA A 32 0.25 6.37 2.71
N LEU A 33 -0.16 5.43 1.86
CA LEU A 33 -0.61 4.11 2.30
C LEU A 33 0.57 3.16 2.40
N LYS A 34 0.85 2.68 3.61
CA LYS A 34 2.02 1.84 3.89
C LYS A 34 1.67 0.65 4.77
N VAL A 35 2.51 -0.37 4.75
CA VAL A 35 2.42 -1.50 5.66
C VAL A 35 2.99 -1.09 7.01
N ARG A 36 2.13 -0.93 8.01
CA ARG A 36 2.56 -0.58 9.37
C ARG A 36 3.34 -1.71 10.03
N GLY A 37 2.87 -2.94 9.85
CA GLY A 37 3.46 -4.13 10.43
C GLY A 37 2.71 -5.40 10.07
N ILE A 38 3.30 -6.52 10.44
CA ILE A 38 2.85 -7.87 10.09
C ILE A 38 2.98 -8.78 11.31
N GLN A 39 1.92 -9.52 11.64
CA GLN A 39 2.01 -10.72 12.47
C GLN A 39 2.15 -11.87 11.48
N TYR A 40 3.39 -12.33 11.31
CA TYR A 40 3.77 -13.29 10.29
C TYR A 40 3.86 -14.73 10.82
N ASP A 41 3.87 -14.89 12.14
CA ASP A 41 3.86 -16.16 12.85
C ASP A 41 2.73 -16.07 13.86
N ALA A 42 1.71 -16.91 13.69
CA ALA A 42 0.55 -16.89 14.57
C ALA A 42 0.95 -17.30 16.00
N PRO A 43 0.51 -16.58 17.05
CA PRO A 43 0.76 -17.02 18.42
C PRO A 43 0.22 -18.43 18.66
N GLY A 44 1.03 -19.27 19.30
CA GLY A 44 0.70 -20.66 19.60
C GLY A 44 1.23 -21.64 18.56
N ARG A 45 0.73 -22.87 18.60
CA ARG A 45 1.07 -23.89 17.60
C ARG A 45 0.15 -23.73 16.40
N ASP A 46 0.77 -23.68 15.22
CA ASP A 46 0.07 -23.62 13.94
C ASP A 46 -0.98 -24.72 13.77
N SER A 47 -2.20 -24.28 13.45
CA SER A 47 -3.36 -25.12 13.21
C SER A 47 -4.20 -24.51 12.08
N ASN A 48 -4.17 -25.13 10.89
CA ASN A 48 -4.95 -24.71 9.72
C ASN A 48 -6.40 -25.17 9.87
N SER A 49 -7.24 -24.32 10.44
CA SER A 49 -8.67 -24.56 10.60
C SER A 49 -9.40 -23.23 10.80
N CYS A 50 -10.47 -23.00 10.06
CA CYS A 50 -11.27 -21.78 10.24
C CYS A 50 -12.09 -21.79 11.53
N SER A 51 -12.39 -22.96 12.09
CA SER A 51 -13.26 -23.07 13.27
C SER A 51 -12.49 -23.21 14.58
N SER A 52 -11.30 -23.79 14.52
CA SER A 52 -10.51 -24.19 15.70
C SER A 52 -9.02 -23.85 15.60
N GLY A 53 -8.60 -23.29 14.47
CA GLY A 53 -7.23 -22.91 14.20
C GLY A 53 -6.91 -21.49 14.64
N ASN A 54 -5.71 -21.05 14.28
CA ASN A 54 -5.18 -19.72 14.60
C ASN A 54 -4.73 -18.95 13.35
N THR A 55 -5.22 -19.31 12.16
CA THR A 55 -4.83 -18.66 10.90
C THR A 55 -5.28 -17.20 10.82
N ASP A 56 -6.33 -16.81 11.56
CA ASP A 56 -6.76 -15.42 11.67
C ASP A 56 -5.84 -14.58 12.56
N ALA A 57 -4.98 -15.21 13.36
CA ALA A 57 -4.00 -14.53 14.18
C ALA A 57 -2.82 -14.00 13.36
N GLU A 58 -2.61 -14.49 12.14
CA GLU A 58 -1.75 -13.82 11.17
C GLU A 58 -2.49 -12.67 10.48
N TYR A 59 -1.81 -11.53 10.39
CA TYR A 59 -2.39 -10.35 9.77
C TYR A 59 -1.35 -9.36 9.27
N LEU A 60 -1.77 -8.56 8.30
CA LEU A 60 -1.06 -7.38 7.83
C LEU A 60 -1.82 -6.13 8.26
N THR A 61 -1.14 -5.18 8.90
CA THR A 61 -1.73 -3.86 9.19
C THR A 61 -1.30 -2.88 8.12
N ILE A 62 -2.26 -2.32 7.38
CA ILE A 62 -2.02 -1.28 6.37
C ILE A 62 -2.59 0.03 6.92
N LYS A 63 -1.77 1.09 6.94
CA LYS A 63 -2.15 2.37 7.54
C LYS A 63 -2.04 3.51 6.53
N ASN A 64 -3.00 4.43 6.61
CA ASN A 64 -2.95 5.71 5.95
C ASN A 64 -2.13 6.69 6.79
N TYR A 65 -0.93 7.00 6.33
CA TYR A 65 -0.02 7.97 6.94
C TYR A 65 -0.21 9.40 6.44
N SER A 66 -1.19 9.65 5.55
CA SER A 66 -1.52 11.00 5.17
C SER A 66 -2.06 11.77 6.37
N SER A 67 -1.68 13.05 6.46
CA SER A 67 -2.23 13.97 7.47
C SER A 67 -3.58 14.55 7.10
N SER A 68 -4.01 14.43 5.83
CA SER A 68 -5.23 15.08 5.32
C SER A 68 -6.02 14.28 4.31
N ALA A 69 -5.38 13.36 3.58
CA ALA A 69 -6.06 12.60 2.53
C ALA A 69 -6.74 11.36 3.10
N THR A 70 -8.01 11.18 2.75
CA THR A 70 -8.73 9.92 2.90
C THR A 70 -8.34 8.98 1.74
N ILE A 71 -8.14 7.68 2.03
CA ILE A 71 -7.75 6.68 1.03
C ILE A 71 -8.80 5.57 0.98
N ASN A 72 -9.36 5.30 -0.21
CA ASN A 72 -10.16 4.11 -0.45
C ASN A 72 -9.25 2.99 -0.97
N LEU A 73 -9.35 1.81 -0.34
CA LEU A 73 -8.52 0.65 -0.65
C LEU A 73 -9.00 -0.15 -1.86
N LYS A 74 -10.15 0.16 -2.46
CA LYS A 74 -10.65 -0.56 -3.64
C LYS A 74 -9.60 -0.61 -4.76
N GLY A 75 -9.27 -1.82 -5.20
CA GLY A 75 -8.28 -2.12 -6.22
C GLY A 75 -6.83 -2.18 -5.74
N TYR A 76 -6.54 -1.87 -4.47
CA TYR A 76 -5.22 -2.13 -3.90
C TYR A 76 -4.97 -3.63 -3.82
N VAL A 77 -3.70 -4.02 -3.94
CA VAL A 77 -3.29 -5.42 -3.94
C VAL A 77 -2.17 -5.64 -2.93
N VAL A 78 -2.35 -6.65 -2.08
CA VAL A 78 -1.27 -7.22 -1.28
C VAL A 78 -0.76 -8.46 -1.99
N LYS A 79 0.56 -8.57 -2.16
CA LYS A 79 1.20 -9.72 -2.80
C LYS A 79 2.41 -10.16 -1.98
N ASP A 80 2.69 -11.45 -1.94
CA ASP A 80 3.96 -11.97 -1.44
C ASP A 80 4.98 -12.22 -2.58
N ALA A 81 6.17 -12.73 -2.24
CA ALA A 81 7.19 -13.08 -3.24
C ALA A 81 6.82 -14.32 -4.08
N THR A 82 6.03 -15.24 -3.52
CA THR A 82 5.69 -16.53 -4.16
C THR A 82 4.54 -16.44 -5.16
N GLY A 83 3.76 -15.35 -5.12
CA GLY A 83 2.66 -15.10 -6.03
C GLY A 83 1.28 -15.09 -5.39
N ASN A 84 1.16 -15.33 -4.08
CA ASN A 84 -0.10 -15.16 -3.36
C ASN A 84 -0.56 -13.72 -3.44
N ARG A 85 -1.86 -13.51 -3.66
CA ARG A 85 -2.45 -12.21 -3.91
C ARG A 85 -3.76 -12.06 -3.16
N PHE A 86 -3.94 -10.91 -2.53
CA PHE A 86 -5.21 -10.42 -2.03
C PHE A 86 -5.52 -9.08 -2.68
N THR A 87 -6.72 -8.94 -3.25
CA THR A 87 -7.17 -7.70 -3.87
C THR A 87 -8.37 -7.18 -3.10
N PHE A 88 -8.31 -5.92 -2.69
CA PHE A 88 -9.46 -5.23 -2.09
C PHE A 88 -10.50 -4.98 -3.19
N THR A 89 -11.51 -5.83 -3.31
CA THR A 89 -12.54 -5.73 -4.36
C THR A 89 -13.66 -4.76 -3.98
N ALA A 90 -13.98 -4.68 -2.69
CA ALA A 90 -14.93 -3.73 -2.11
C ALA A 90 -14.27 -2.39 -1.76
N SER A 91 -15.10 -1.36 -1.60
CA SER A 91 -14.66 -0.09 -1.03
C SER A 91 -14.41 -0.26 0.47
N HIS A 92 -13.25 0.22 0.92
CA HIS A 92 -12.89 0.32 2.34
C HIS A 92 -12.12 1.61 2.52
N THR A 93 -12.57 2.50 3.39
CA THR A 93 -12.10 3.89 3.41
C THR A 93 -11.35 4.20 4.70
N LEU A 94 -10.06 4.52 4.56
CA LEU A 94 -9.20 4.91 5.67
C LEU A 94 -9.07 6.43 5.75
N GLN A 95 -9.51 6.99 6.87
CA GLN A 95 -9.26 8.39 7.22
C GLN A 95 -7.76 8.64 7.49
N PRO A 96 -7.30 9.90 7.51
CA PRO A 96 -5.95 10.24 7.97
C PRO A 96 -5.61 9.56 9.30
N GLY A 97 -4.49 8.82 9.34
CA GLY A 97 -4.03 8.08 10.52
C GLY A 97 -4.70 6.73 10.76
N ASP A 98 -5.76 6.40 10.03
CA ASP A 98 -6.52 5.16 10.19
C ASP A 98 -5.82 3.96 9.52
N TYR A 99 -6.22 2.74 9.88
CA TYR A 99 -5.61 1.51 9.38
C TYR A 99 -6.63 0.39 9.20
N VAL A 100 -6.33 -0.58 8.34
CA VAL A 100 -7.06 -1.85 8.21
C VAL A 100 -6.14 -3.02 8.59
N LYS A 101 -6.73 -4.09 9.13
CA LYS A 101 -6.08 -5.40 9.24
C LYS A 101 -6.59 -6.34 8.15
N LEU A 102 -5.70 -6.80 7.27
CA LEU A 102 -5.95 -7.98 6.44
C LEU A 102 -5.56 -9.22 7.25
N ARG A 103 -6.55 -10.01 7.66
CA ARG A 103 -6.35 -11.22 8.47
C ARG A 103 -6.47 -12.49 7.60
N GLY A 104 -5.87 -13.56 8.08
CA GLY A 104 -6.23 -14.90 7.61
C GLY A 104 -7.51 -15.43 8.19
N GLY A 105 -7.73 -16.71 7.96
CA GLY A 105 -8.99 -17.37 8.27
C GLY A 105 -10.15 -16.82 7.45
N ASP A 106 -11.34 -17.20 7.90
CA ASP A 106 -12.60 -16.75 7.33
C ASP A 106 -13.26 -15.78 8.30
N GLY A 107 -13.89 -14.75 7.76
CA GLY A 107 -14.56 -13.75 8.57
C GLY A 107 -15.52 -12.92 7.74
N THR A 108 -15.89 -11.76 8.26
CA THR A 108 -16.72 -10.81 7.54
C THR A 108 -16.01 -9.48 7.51
N ASP A 109 -15.71 -9.03 6.29
CA ASP A 109 -15.15 -7.72 6.04
C ASP A 109 -16.00 -6.63 6.68
N SER A 110 -15.34 -5.64 7.27
CA SER A 110 -16.01 -4.55 7.95
C SER A 110 -15.19 -3.28 7.90
N ASP A 111 -15.70 -2.30 7.14
CA ASP A 111 -15.19 -0.93 7.09
C ASP A 111 -15.15 -0.31 8.49
N ARG A 112 -16.26 -0.38 9.22
CA ARG A 112 -16.39 0.14 10.59
C ARG A 112 -15.39 -0.47 11.59
N ARG A 113 -15.06 -1.76 11.45
CA ARG A 113 -14.12 -2.46 12.36
C ARG A 113 -12.71 -2.51 11.80
N ASN A 114 -12.47 -1.95 10.62
CA ASN A 114 -11.18 -1.91 9.96
C ASN A 114 -10.51 -3.29 9.85
N VAL A 115 -11.29 -4.25 9.38
CA VAL A 115 -10.83 -5.62 9.15
C VAL A 115 -11.34 -6.14 7.82
N VAL A 116 -10.46 -6.85 7.11
CA VAL A 116 -10.80 -7.68 5.95
C VAL A 116 -10.16 -9.06 6.11
N TYR A 117 -10.74 -10.07 5.49
CA TYR A 117 -10.30 -11.45 5.59
C TYR A 117 -9.89 -11.99 4.22
N ARG A 118 -8.89 -12.87 4.19
CA ARG A 118 -8.45 -13.54 2.96
C ARG A 118 -9.42 -14.64 2.50
N ASP A 119 -10.39 -15.01 3.34
CA ASP A 119 -11.30 -16.14 3.12
C ASP A 119 -10.53 -17.43 2.85
N SER A 120 -9.53 -17.70 3.69
CA SER A 120 -8.70 -18.90 3.61
C SER A 120 -8.25 -19.37 4.99
N CYS A 121 -8.49 -20.64 5.29
CA CYS A 121 -8.02 -21.32 6.51
C CYS A 121 -6.55 -21.76 6.45
N ASN A 122 -5.72 -21.13 5.62
CA ASN A 122 -4.28 -21.31 5.60
C ASN A 122 -3.60 -20.05 6.12
N PHE A 123 -2.39 -20.20 6.66
CA PHE A 123 -1.54 -19.06 7.02
C PHE A 123 -1.27 -18.16 5.81
N LEU A 124 -1.22 -16.86 6.05
CA LEU A 124 -0.95 -15.84 5.04
C LEU A 124 0.54 -15.78 4.71
N TRP A 125 1.36 -15.94 5.74
CA TRP A 125 2.77 -15.60 5.72
C TRP A 125 3.61 -16.83 6.06
N ASN A 126 4.86 -16.82 5.59
CA ASN A 126 5.81 -17.87 5.92
C ASN A 126 6.56 -17.52 7.21
N ASN A 127 6.60 -18.44 8.18
CA ASN A 127 7.20 -18.18 9.49
C ASN A 127 8.73 -17.94 9.43
N ASP A 128 9.42 -18.32 8.36
CA ASP A 128 10.88 -18.13 8.26
C ASP A 128 11.28 -16.79 7.62
N ARG A 129 10.62 -16.43 6.52
CA ARG A 129 10.90 -15.22 5.73
C ARG A 129 9.78 -14.97 4.73
N ASP A 130 9.55 -13.71 4.39
CA ASP A 130 8.74 -13.34 3.22
C ASP A 130 9.09 -11.93 2.71
N THR A 131 8.49 -11.55 1.58
CA THR A 131 8.46 -10.17 1.10
C THR A 131 7.03 -9.77 0.78
N VAL A 132 6.53 -8.77 1.51
CA VAL A 132 5.20 -8.19 1.32
C VAL A 132 5.31 -7.00 0.39
N TYR A 133 4.50 -7.01 -0.67
CA TYR A 133 4.31 -5.90 -1.58
C TYR A 133 2.89 -5.35 -1.45
N LEU A 134 2.78 -4.03 -1.33
CA LEU A 134 1.51 -3.32 -1.44
C LEU A 134 1.51 -2.51 -2.73
N TYR A 135 0.54 -2.77 -3.60
CA TYR A 135 0.38 -2.10 -4.89
C TYR A 135 -0.87 -1.22 -4.91
N LYS A 136 -0.75 -0.08 -5.58
CA LYS A 136 -1.88 0.79 -5.92
C LYS A 136 -2.70 0.15 -7.06
N PRO A 137 -3.96 0.57 -7.26
CA PRO A 137 -4.77 0.12 -8.40
C PRO A 137 -4.12 0.40 -9.76
N SER A 138 -3.27 1.42 -9.86
CA SER A 138 -2.51 1.74 -11.08
C SER A 138 -1.41 0.73 -11.42
N GLY A 139 -1.13 -0.23 -10.53
CA GLY A 139 -0.01 -1.18 -10.67
C GLY A 139 1.32 -0.66 -10.11
N SER A 140 1.43 0.63 -9.82
CA SER A 140 2.60 1.18 -9.11
C SER A 140 2.69 0.65 -7.67
N ARG A 141 3.92 0.52 -7.17
CA ARG A 141 4.16 0.04 -5.80
C ARG A 141 3.88 1.15 -4.79
N SER A 142 3.06 0.84 -3.79
CA SER A 142 2.78 1.70 -2.63
C SER A 142 3.85 1.53 -1.56
N ASP A 143 4.18 0.29 -1.22
CA ASP A 143 5.16 -0.06 -0.19
C ASP A 143 5.72 -1.47 -0.39
N VAL A 144 6.87 -1.77 0.22
CA VAL A 144 7.47 -3.10 0.24
C VAL A 144 8.31 -3.32 1.48
N HIS A 145 8.15 -4.50 2.09
CA HIS A 145 8.99 -4.93 3.21
C HIS A 145 9.33 -6.40 3.07
N ALA A 146 10.57 -6.73 3.43
CA ALA A 146 11.01 -8.11 3.57
C ALA A 146 11.37 -8.37 5.03
N TYR A 147 11.17 -9.60 5.46
CA TYR A 147 11.61 -10.03 6.78
C TYR A 147 12.28 -11.39 6.75
N THR A 148 13.07 -11.64 7.79
CA THR A 148 13.44 -12.98 8.21
C THR A 148 13.18 -13.09 9.70
N LYS A 149 12.71 -14.23 10.19
CA LYS A 149 12.45 -14.45 11.62
C LYS A 149 13.65 -14.06 12.48
N ARG A 150 14.84 -14.56 12.12
CA ARG A 150 16.08 -14.29 12.88
C ARG A 150 16.56 -12.84 12.81
N GLY A 151 16.30 -12.14 11.71
CA GLY A 151 16.87 -10.80 11.47
C GLY A 151 15.93 -9.64 11.77
N SER A 152 14.62 -9.89 11.82
CA SER A 152 13.60 -8.84 11.90
C SER A 152 12.73 -8.93 13.15
N ASP A 153 12.70 -10.08 13.81
CA ASP A 153 11.87 -10.37 14.99
C ASP A 153 12.76 -10.76 16.18
N ALA A 154 13.39 -9.75 16.79
CA ALA A 154 14.37 -9.96 17.86
C ALA A 154 13.74 -10.40 19.19
N ASP A 155 12.46 -10.07 19.43
CA ASP A 155 11.74 -10.50 20.63
C ASP A 155 10.99 -11.84 20.45
N GLY A 156 10.90 -12.33 19.20
CA GLY A 156 10.41 -13.66 18.87
C GLY A 156 8.90 -13.80 19.03
N ASN A 157 8.15 -12.69 18.98
CA ASN A 157 6.70 -12.69 19.17
C ASN A 157 5.92 -12.90 17.86
N GLY A 158 6.60 -13.09 16.73
CA GLY A 158 5.99 -13.28 15.42
C GLY A 158 5.49 -12.00 14.77
N TYR A 159 5.79 -10.83 15.34
CA TYR A 159 5.32 -9.53 14.87
C TYR A 159 6.47 -8.60 14.52
N ILE A 160 6.36 -7.94 13.37
CA ILE A 160 7.34 -6.95 12.91
C ILE A 160 6.62 -5.64 12.62
N ARG A 161 7.14 -4.55 13.20
CA ARG A 161 6.72 -3.18 12.88
C ARG A 161 7.70 -2.56 11.88
N TYR A 162 7.18 -2.08 10.76
CA TYR A 162 7.97 -1.39 9.73
C TYR A 162 7.88 0.14 9.84
N HIS A 163 6.69 0.65 10.17
CA HIS A 163 6.43 2.09 10.27
C HIS A 163 5.74 2.43 11.60
N ARG A 164 6.05 3.59 12.16
CA ARG A 164 5.46 4.09 13.42
C ARG A 164 4.14 4.79 13.17
#